data_AF-A0A966QJP5-F1
#
_entry.id   AF-A0A966QJP5-F1
#
_cell.length_a   1.000
_cell.length_b   1.000
_cell.length_c   1.000
_cell.angle_alpha   90.00
_cell.angle_beta   90.00
_cell.angle_gamma   90.00
#
_symmetry.space_group_name_H-M   'P 1'
#
loop_
_entity.id
_entity.type
_entity.pdbx_description
1 polymer ?
#
loop_
_entity_poly.entity_id
_entity_poly.type
_entity_poly.pdbx_seq_one_letter_code
_entity_poly.pdbx_strand_id
1 'polypeptide(L)'
;MSDQQEPASTDATGNTPGDTSGLGSSAAASWGAVFVTTATTVFLAELGDKTQLAALLLSAQSGQPLVVFAGASLALICSSLVGVVLGRWLARLLAPELLERLAGILMVVLGLWLGRQAILTLPNFS
;
A
#
# COMPACT_ATOMS: atom_id res chain seq x y z
N MET A 1 59.51 43.81 16.21
CA MET A 1 59.49 42.36 16.50
C MET A 1 58.13 41.86 16.03
N SER A 2 57.96 41.78 14.71
CA SER A 2 56.68 41.44 14.08
C SER A 2 57.02 40.51 12.94
N ASP A 3 56.94 39.21 13.20
CA ASP A 3 56.70 38.22 12.16
C ASP A 3 56.33 36.90 12.83
N GLN A 4 55.22 36.34 12.37
CA GLN A 4 54.96 34.93 12.05
C GLN A 4 53.44 34.68 12.13
N GLN A 5 52.71 35.21 11.14
CA GLN A 5 51.42 34.68 10.74
C GLN A 5 51.66 33.89 9.44
N GLU A 6 51.52 32.58 9.52
CA GLU A 6 51.68 31.63 8.42
C GLU A 6 50.44 31.71 7.48
N PRO A 7 50.60 31.87 6.14
CA PRO A 7 49.47 31.84 5.22
C PRO A 7 49.24 30.43 4.67
N ALA A 8 48.02 29.92 4.86
CA ALA A 8 47.54 28.69 4.24
C ALA A 8 47.56 28.80 2.69
N SER A 9 48.28 27.90 2.04
CA SER A 9 48.39 27.81 0.58
C SER A 9 47.07 27.39 -0.06
N THR A 10 46.43 28.33 -0.76
CA THR A 10 45.31 28.10 -1.68
C THR A 10 45.88 27.92 -3.09
N ASP A 11 45.70 26.74 -3.69
CA ASP A 11 46.24 26.43 -5.02
C ASP A 11 45.47 27.10 -6.17
N ALA A 12 46.22 27.44 -7.23
CA ALA A 12 45.87 28.34 -8.32
C ALA A 12 44.94 27.76 -9.41
N THR A 13 43.99 26.90 -9.05
CA THR A 13 42.93 26.43 -9.96
C THR A 13 41.61 26.53 -9.21
N GLY A 14 40.88 27.63 -9.42
CA GLY A 14 39.53 27.75 -8.87
C GLY A 14 38.67 26.57 -9.32
N ASN A 15 38.20 25.78 -8.35
CA ASN A 15 37.34 24.60 -8.46
C ASN A 15 38.03 23.23 -8.63
N THR A 16 37.66 22.32 -7.72
CA THR A 16 37.92 20.88 -7.72
C THR A 16 37.12 20.17 -8.83
N PRO A 17 37.70 19.29 -9.67
CA PRO A 17 36.96 18.41 -10.59
C PRO A 17 36.25 17.33 -9.79
N GLY A 18 35.03 17.66 -9.38
CA GLY A 18 34.14 16.84 -8.57
C GLY A 18 32.72 17.38 -8.71
N ASP A 19 32.38 17.84 -9.91
CA ASP A 19 31.04 18.11 -10.40
C ASP A 19 30.26 16.79 -10.53
N THR A 20 30.04 16.13 -9.40
CA THR A 20 29.01 15.09 -9.28
C THR A 20 27.65 15.74 -9.01
N SER A 21 27.33 16.85 -9.70
CA SER A 21 25.97 17.34 -9.81
C SER A 21 25.20 16.56 -10.88
N GLY A 22 25.29 15.24 -10.81
CA GLY A 22 24.18 14.36 -11.18
C GLY A 22 23.12 14.49 -10.09
N LEU A 23 22.56 15.69 -9.93
CA LEU A 23 21.37 15.93 -9.13
C LEU A 23 20.23 15.29 -9.92
N GLY A 24 20.13 13.96 -9.78
CA GLY A 24 18.99 13.19 -10.21
C GLY A 24 17.76 13.94 -9.74
N SER A 25 17.01 14.41 -10.74
CA SER A 25 15.85 15.27 -10.58
C SER A 25 15.07 14.82 -9.35
N SER A 26 15.10 15.64 -8.27
CA SER A 26 14.04 15.60 -7.29
C SER A 26 12.81 16.06 -8.04
N ALA A 27 12.22 15.14 -8.79
CA ALA A 27 10.90 15.26 -9.31
C ALA A 27 10.03 15.40 -8.07
N ALA A 28 9.81 16.64 -7.63
CA ALA A 28 8.74 16.99 -6.73
C ALA A 28 7.53 16.30 -7.34
N ALA A 29 7.11 15.19 -6.74
CA ALA A 29 6.14 14.30 -7.35
C ALA A 29 4.93 15.18 -7.62
N SER A 30 4.67 15.46 -8.90
CA SER A 30 3.57 16.35 -9.24
C SER A 30 2.33 15.69 -8.66
N TRP A 31 1.39 16.49 -8.15
CA TRP A 31 0.17 15.94 -7.57
C TRP A 31 -0.53 14.97 -8.54
N GLY A 32 -0.39 15.20 -9.85
CA GLY A 32 -0.77 14.26 -10.91
C GLY A 32 0.05 12.96 -10.95
N ALA A 33 1.38 13.02 -10.79
CA ALA A 33 2.23 11.82 -10.70
C ALA A 33 1.89 10.98 -9.47
N VAL A 34 1.65 11.59 -8.30
CA VAL A 34 1.23 10.88 -7.08
C VAL A 34 -0.13 10.22 -7.27
N PHE A 35 -1.09 10.96 -7.87
CA PHE A 35 -2.41 10.42 -8.18
C PHE A 35 -2.33 9.24 -9.16
N VAL A 36 -1.62 9.38 -10.28
CA VAL A 36 -1.53 8.33 -11.31
C VAL A 36 -0.80 7.11 -10.78
N THR A 37 0.30 7.27 -10.04
CA THR A 37 1.03 6.12 -9.46
C THR A 37 0.19 5.42 -8.41
N THR A 38 -0.41 6.16 -7.47
CA THR A 38 -1.25 5.57 -6.43
C THR A 38 -2.50 4.93 -7.01
N ALA A 39 -3.19 5.59 -7.94
CA ALA A 39 -4.36 5.05 -8.63
C ALA A 39 -3.98 3.81 -9.43
N THR A 40 -2.84 3.79 -10.14
CA THR A 40 -2.40 2.61 -10.90
C THR A 40 -2.01 1.47 -9.99
N THR A 41 -1.28 1.72 -8.89
CA THR A 41 -0.90 0.69 -7.92
C THR A 41 -2.11 0.11 -7.20
N VAL A 42 -3.03 0.96 -6.74
CA VAL A 42 -4.28 0.53 -6.10
C VAL A 42 -5.17 -0.19 -7.12
N PHE A 43 -5.32 0.35 -8.33
CA PHE A 43 -6.09 -0.29 -9.38
C PHE A 43 -5.49 -1.65 -9.78
N LEU A 44 -4.17 -1.82 -9.87
CA LEU A 44 -3.56 -3.13 -10.10
C LEU A 44 -3.76 -4.09 -8.91
N ALA A 45 -3.72 -3.58 -7.69
CA ALA A 45 -3.98 -4.37 -6.49
C ALA A 45 -5.45 -4.78 -6.36
N GLU A 46 -6.37 -3.96 -6.87
CA GLU A 46 -7.83 -4.10 -6.79
C GLU A 46 -8.46 -4.64 -8.08
N LEU A 47 -7.74 -4.68 -9.20
CA LEU A 47 -8.19 -5.24 -10.47
C LEU A 47 -8.37 -6.74 -10.28
N GLY A 48 -9.63 -7.17 -10.21
CA GLY A 48 -9.95 -8.55 -9.90
C GLY A 48 -10.08 -8.83 -8.40
N ASP A 49 -10.26 -7.81 -7.56
CA ASP A 49 -10.82 -8.05 -6.23
C ASP A 49 -12.14 -8.81 -6.40
N LYS A 50 -12.30 -9.85 -5.58
CA LYS A 50 -13.44 -10.77 -5.65
C LYS A 50 -14.76 -10.02 -5.52
N THR A 51 -14.77 -8.83 -4.95
CA THR A 51 -15.92 -7.93 -4.89
C THR A 51 -16.40 -7.49 -6.29
N GLN A 52 -15.49 -7.24 -7.25
CA GLN A 52 -15.85 -6.88 -8.63
C GLN A 52 -16.52 -8.05 -9.37
N LEU A 53 -16.00 -9.28 -9.18
CA LEU A 53 -16.61 -10.49 -9.72
C LEU A 53 -17.91 -10.88 -9.01
N ALA A 54 -18.01 -10.68 -7.69
CA ALA A 54 -19.24 -10.91 -6.93
C ALA A 54 -20.35 -9.97 -7.37
N ALA A 55 -20.05 -8.68 -7.59
CA ALA A 55 -20.99 -7.72 -8.14
C ALA A 55 -21.42 -8.09 -9.58
N LEU A 56 -20.47 -8.50 -10.43
CA LEU A 56 -20.74 -8.93 -11.80
C LEU A 56 -21.60 -10.21 -11.85
N LEU A 57 -21.26 -11.23 -11.06
CA LEU A 57 -21.99 -12.51 -11.00
C LEU A 57 -23.39 -12.34 -10.43
N LEU A 58 -23.53 -11.54 -9.36
CA LEU A 58 -24.84 -11.25 -8.78
C LEU A 58 -25.70 -10.45 -9.78
N SER A 59 -25.11 -9.50 -10.52
CA SER A 59 -25.77 -8.75 -11.60
C SER A 59 -26.16 -9.63 -12.79
N ALA A 60 -25.30 -10.59 -13.15
CA ALA A 60 -25.54 -11.53 -14.26
C ALA A 60 -26.62 -12.57 -13.93
N GLN A 61 -26.77 -12.94 -12.66
CA GLN A 61 -27.67 -14.03 -12.23
C GLN A 61 -29.12 -13.57 -11.98
N SER A 62 -29.35 -12.28 -11.71
CA SER A 62 -30.66 -11.77 -11.28
C SER A 62 -31.41 -10.94 -12.34
N GLY A 63 -30.76 -10.55 -13.44
CA GLY A 63 -31.36 -9.68 -14.46
C GLY A 63 -31.75 -8.29 -13.94
N GLN A 64 -31.44 -7.96 -12.68
CA GLN A 64 -31.81 -6.73 -11.97
C GLN A 64 -30.58 -6.12 -11.28
N PRO A 65 -29.65 -5.50 -12.04
CA PRO A 65 -28.38 -4.98 -11.55
C PRO A 65 -28.50 -3.99 -10.37
N LEU A 66 -29.61 -3.26 -10.28
CA LEU A 66 -29.84 -2.27 -9.22
C LEU A 66 -30.07 -2.91 -7.83
N VAL A 67 -30.76 -4.06 -7.76
CA VAL A 67 -31.05 -4.74 -6.48
C VAL A 67 -29.77 -5.34 -5.91
N VAL A 68 -28.93 -5.88 -6.80
CA VAL A 68 -27.60 -6.39 -6.51
C VAL A 68 -26.69 -5.32 -5.95
N PHE A 69 -26.64 -4.18 -6.63
CA PHE A 69 -25.84 -3.04 -6.19
C PHE A 69 -26.31 -2.53 -4.83
N ALA A 70 -27.62 -2.40 -4.62
CA ALA A 70 -28.17 -2.00 -3.33
C ALA A 70 -27.85 -3.00 -2.21
N GLY A 71 -27.99 -4.31 -2.47
CA GLY A 71 -27.67 -5.36 -1.51
C GLY A 71 -26.18 -5.40 -1.14
N ALA A 72 -25.30 -5.31 -2.13
CA ALA A 72 -23.84 -5.27 -1.91
C ALA A 72 -23.41 -3.99 -1.17
N SER A 73 -23.99 -2.84 -1.54
CA SER A 73 -23.74 -1.56 -0.86
C SER A 73 -24.17 -1.60 0.60
N LEU A 74 -25.37 -2.14 0.87
CA LEU A 74 -25.88 -2.27 2.23
C LEU A 74 -25.00 -3.23 3.06
N ALA A 75 -24.62 -4.37 2.49
CA ALA A 75 -23.72 -5.31 3.13
C ALA A 75 -22.35 -4.68 3.47
N LEU A 76 -21.79 -3.87 2.56
CA LEU A 76 -20.54 -3.15 2.77
C LEU A 76 -20.67 -2.13 3.91
N ILE A 77 -21.75 -1.35 3.93
CA ILE A 77 -22.01 -0.36 5.00
C ILE A 77 -22.14 -1.07 6.35
N CYS A 78 -22.93 -2.14 6.42
CA CYS A 78 -23.09 -2.93 7.66
C CYS A 78 -21.76 -3.52 8.13
N SER A 79 -21.00 -4.14 7.22
CA SER A 79 -19.69 -4.70 7.51
C SER A 79 -18.71 -3.64 8.03
N SER A 80 -18.67 -2.48 7.36
CA SER A 80 -17.82 -1.36 7.76
C SER A 80 -18.22 -0.81 9.12
N LEU A 81 -19.52 -0.67 9.40
CA LEU A 81 -20.01 -0.21 10.70
C LEU A 81 -19.61 -1.17 11.82
N VAL A 82 -19.80 -2.48 11.61
CA VAL A 82 -19.38 -3.52 12.55
C VAL A 82 -17.86 -3.48 12.75
N GLY A 83 -17.08 -3.37 11.67
CA GLY A 83 -15.62 -3.28 11.71
C GLY A 83 -15.13 -2.06 12.47
N VAL A 84 -15.74 -0.88 12.28
CA VAL A 84 -15.39 0.35 13.00
C VAL A 84 -15.75 0.25 14.48
N VAL A 85 -16.94 -0.27 14.82
CA VAL A 85 -17.34 -0.44 16.23
C VAL A 85 -16.40 -1.43 16.93
N LEU A 86 -16.13 -2.57 16.31
CA LEU A 86 -15.26 -3.59 16.85
C LEU A 86 -13.81 -3.09 16.94
N GLY A 87 -13.31 -2.41 15.92
CA GLY A 87 -11.98 -1.81 15.90
C GLY A 87 -11.81 -0.73 16.96
N ARG A 88 -12.82 0.14 17.16
CA ARG A 88 -12.81 1.14 18.24
C ARG A 88 -12.87 0.51 19.62
N TRP A 89 -13.59 -0.60 19.78
CA TRP A 89 -13.62 -1.34 21.04
C TRP A 89 -12.25 -1.98 21.31
N LEU A 90 -11.68 -2.66 20.31
CA LEU A 90 -10.38 -3.32 20.41
C LEU A 90 -9.23 -2.34 20.66
N ALA A 91 -9.25 -1.16 20.01
CA ALA A 91 -8.28 -0.09 20.22
C ALA A 91 -8.33 0.57 21.60
N ARG A 92 -9.44 0.40 22.35
CA ARG A 92 -9.51 0.84 23.76
C ARG A 92 -8.89 -0.17 24.72
N LEU A 93 -8.86 -1.45 24.34
CA LEU A 93 -8.35 -2.52 25.19
C LEU A 93 -6.86 -2.82 24.90
N LEU A 94 -6.38 -2.57 23.68
CA LEU A 94 -5.03 -2.94 23.24
C LEU A 94 -4.24 -1.71 22.76
N ALA A 95 -2.95 -1.69 23.09
CA ALA A 95 -2.00 -0.70 22.58
C ALA A 95 -1.87 -0.81 21.04
N PRO A 96 -1.73 0.31 20.32
CA PRO A 96 -1.68 0.33 18.85
C PRO A 96 -0.55 -0.53 18.27
N GLU A 97 0.60 -0.63 18.95
CA GLU A 97 1.70 -1.50 18.50
C GLU A 97 1.33 -2.99 18.51
N LEU A 98 0.48 -3.42 19.44
CA LEU A 98 0.02 -4.80 19.53
C LEU A 98 -0.94 -5.14 18.38
N LEU A 99 -1.79 -4.19 18.00
CA LEU A 99 -2.72 -4.32 16.88
C LEU A 99 -1.99 -4.46 15.54
N GLU A 100 -0.96 -3.64 15.32
CA GLU A 100 -0.15 -3.69 14.10
C GLU A 100 0.61 -5.03 13.99
N ARG A 101 1.20 -5.48 15.12
CA ARG A 101 1.90 -6.76 15.17
C ARG A 101 0.95 -7.94 14.99
N LEU A 102 -0.24 -7.90 15.58
CA LEU A 102 -1.29 -8.91 15.38
C LEU A 102 -1.75 -8.98 13.94
N ALA A 103 -2.01 -7.82 13.30
CA ALA A 103 -2.40 -7.76 11.90
C ALA A 103 -1.33 -8.37 10.98
N GLY A 104 -0.06 -8.04 11.21
CA GLY A 104 1.06 -8.62 10.46
C GLY A 104 1.19 -10.14 10.66
N ILE A 105 1.08 -10.63 11.89
CA ILE A 105 1.12 -12.07 12.17
C ILE A 105 -0.05 -12.78 11.49
N LEU A 106 -1.26 -12.23 11.61
CA LEU A 106 -2.46 -12.78 10.99
C LEU A 106 -2.33 -12.84 9.47
N MET A 107 -1.76 -11.79 8.85
CA MET A 107 -1.48 -11.73 7.42
C MET A 107 -0.54 -12.88 6.99
N VAL A 108 0.57 -13.09 7.71
CA VAL A 108 1.51 -14.17 7.40
C VAL A 108 0.85 -15.54 7.58
N VAL A 109 0.10 -15.74 8.66
CA VAL A 109 -0.61 -17.01 8.93
C VAL A 109 -1.63 -17.31 7.86
N LEU A 110 -2.48 -16.34 7.50
CA LEU A 110 -3.47 -16.50 6.44
C LEU A 110 -2.82 -16.75 5.08
N GLY A 111 -1.74 -16.04 4.76
CA GLY A 111 -0.97 -16.26 3.53
C GLY A 111 -0.39 -17.67 3.45
N LEU A 112 0.21 -18.15 4.55
CA LEU A 112 0.72 -19.53 4.62
C LEU A 112 -0.39 -20.56 4.51
N TRP A 113 -1.54 -20.32 5.15
CA TRP A 113 -2.67 -21.22 5.13
C TRP A 113 -3.31 -21.29 3.75
N LEU A 114 -3.56 -20.15 3.09
CA LEU A 114 -4.05 -20.10 1.70
C LEU A 114 -3.04 -20.73 0.75
N GLY A 115 -1.74 -20.46 0.91
CA GLY A 115 -0.70 -21.08 0.10
C GLY A 115 -0.68 -22.59 0.26
N ARG A 116 -0.74 -23.09 1.49
CA ARG A 116 -0.85 -24.53 1.78
C ARG A 116 -2.11 -25.13 1.20
N GLN A 117 -3.26 -24.48 1.38
CA GLN A 117 -4.53 -24.90 0.81
C GLN A 117 -4.46 -24.96 -0.72
N ALA A 118 -3.92 -23.93 -1.37
CA ALA A 118 -3.73 -23.91 -2.81
C ALA A 118 -2.84 -25.07 -3.27
N ILE A 119 -1.69 -25.29 -2.61
CA ILE A 119 -0.75 -26.38 -2.94
C ILE A 119 -1.37 -27.77 -2.73
N LEU A 120 -2.14 -27.96 -1.65
CA LEU A 120 -2.83 -29.22 -1.36
C LEU A 120 -4.12 -29.43 -2.18
N THR A 121 -4.65 -28.38 -2.81
CA THR A 121 -5.81 -28.44 -3.72
C THR A 121 -5.38 -28.71 -5.17
N LEU A 122 -4.08 -28.64 -5.48
CA LEU A 122 -3.51 -29.00 -6.80
C LEU A 122 -3.26 -30.50 -7.12
N PRO A 123 -3.69 -31.54 -6.37
CA PRO A 123 -3.39 -32.93 -6.76
C PRO A 123 -4.37 -33.59 -7.75
N ASN A 124 -5.44 -32.96 -8.23
CA ASN A 124 -6.40 -33.65 -9.13
C ASN A 124 -6.97 -32.78 -10.26
N PHE A 125 -6.10 -32.27 -11.14
CA PHE A 125 -6.52 -31.96 -12.51
C PHE A 125 -6.36 -33.23 -13.37
N SER A 126 -7.32 -34.15 -13.27
CA SER A 126 -7.53 -35.26 -14.22
C SER A 126 -8.74 -34.96 -15.08
#